data_AF-A0A6C0KKF3-F1
#
_entry.id   AF-A0A6C0KKF3-F1
#
_cell.length_a   1.000
_cell.length_b   1.000
_cell.length_c   1.000
_cell.angle_alpha   90.00
_cell.angle_beta   90.00
_cell.angle_gamma   90.00
#
_symmetry.space_group_name_H-M   'P 1'
#
loop_
_entity.id
_entity.type
_entity.pdbx_description
1 polymer ?
#
loop_
_entity_poly.entity_id
_entity_poly.type
_entity_poly.pdbx_seq_one_letter_code
_entity_poly.pdbx_strand_id
1 'polypeptide(L)'
;MEEQTLLDDIREYSLKELHQLESMTQQVLDHWHSMMRPDIKEGMKRAIELSIEIAENDLKIIREQKEIKIAEPKSQIQQSHTSTNHSDHESESEPESESKAESESKPESKLIHS
;
A
#
# COMPACT_ATOMS: atom_id res chain seq x y z
N MET A 1 -25.90 12.38 -13.30
CA MET A 1 -25.49 11.27 -14.18
C MET A 1 -23.97 11.13 -14.21
N GLU A 2 -23.20 12.21 -14.09
CA GLU A 2 -21.72 12.19 -14.11
C GLU A 2 -21.03 11.55 -12.89
N GLU A 3 -21.58 11.69 -11.68
CA GLU A 3 -20.96 11.17 -10.46
C GLU A 3 -20.82 9.63 -10.46
N GLN A 4 -21.85 8.92 -10.96
CA GLN A 4 -21.81 7.47 -11.05
C GLN A 4 -20.77 6.99 -12.06
N THR A 5 -20.64 7.68 -13.20
CA THR A 5 -19.61 7.37 -14.21
C THR A 5 -18.21 7.49 -13.62
N LEU A 6 -17.93 8.55 -12.85
CA LEU A 6 -16.62 8.71 -12.20
C LEU A 6 -16.33 7.59 -11.19
N LEU A 7 -17.32 7.19 -10.38
CA LEU A 7 -17.15 6.09 -9.43
C LEU A 7 -16.91 4.75 -10.12
N ASP A 8 -17.56 4.53 -11.27
CA ASP A 8 -17.38 3.34 -12.10
C ASP A 8 -15.97 3.33 -12.72
N ASP A 9 -15.47 4.47 -13.23
CA ASP A 9 -14.12 4.61 -13.78
C ASP A 9 -13.04 4.35 -12.71
N ILE A 10 -13.21 4.91 -11.51
CA ILE A 10 -12.31 4.68 -10.36
C ILE A 10 -12.29 3.20 -10.00
N ARG A 11 -13.45 2.53 -10.00
CA ARG A 11 -13.56 1.11 -9.71
C ARG A 11 -12.86 0.28 -10.77
N GLU A 12 -13.10 0.56 -12.05
CA GLU A 12 -12.45 -0.15 -13.16
C GLU A 12 -10.93 -0.04 -13.08
N TYR A 13 -10.41 1.17 -12.86
CA TYR A 13 -8.98 1.40 -12.70
C TYR A 13 -8.41 0.64 -11.51
N SER A 14 -9.08 0.68 -10.36
CA SER A 14 -8.65 -0.02 -9.14
C SER A 14 -8.61 -1.54 -9.34
N LEU A 15 -9.62 -2.10 -10.02
CA LEU A 15 -9.65 -3.53 -10.37
C LEU A 15 -8.51 -3.91 -11.31
N LYS A 16 -8.20 -3.07 -12.30
CA LYS A 16 -7.08 -3.29 -13.21
C LYS A 16 -5.75 -3.35 -12.46
N GLU A 17 -5.49 -2.41 -11.56
CA GLU A 17 -4.27 -2.41 -10.74
C GLU A 17 -4.20 -3.64 -9.82
N LEU A 18 -5.31 -4.05 -9.21
CA LEU A 18 -5.37 -5.29 -8.42
C LEU A 18 -5.11 -6.55 -9.26
N HIS A 19 -5.54 -6.58 -10.53
CA HIS A 19 -5.21 -7.67 -11.45
C HIS A 19 -3.73 -7.69 -11.82
N GLN A 20 -3.13 -6.52 -12.07
CA GLN A 20 -1.70 -6.43 -12.34
C GLN A 20 -0.87 -6.88 -11.13
N LEU A 21 -1.25 -6.43 -9.93
CA LEU A 21 -0.58 -6.83 -8.69
C LEU A 21 -0.68 -8.34 -8.46
N GLU A 22 -1.87 -8.94 -8.62
CA GLU A 22 -2.02 -10.40 -8.52
C GLU A 22 -1.09 -11.14 -9.51
N SER A 23 -1.04 -10.68 -10.77
CA SER A 23 -0.18 -11.28 -11.79
C SER A 23 1.30 -11.19 -11.42
N MET A 24 1.75 -10.06 -10.88
CA MET A 24 3.14 -9.89 -10.46
C MET A 24 3.48 -10.78 -9.27
N THR A 25 2.61 -10.83 -8.26
CA THR A 25 2.80 -11.70 -7.09
C THR A 25 2.83 -13.18 -7.49
N GLN A 26 1.97 -13.60 -8.42
CA GLN A 26 1.99 -14.97 -8.94
C GLN A 26 3.30 -15.28 -9.66
N GLN A 27 3.83 -14.37 -10.48
CA GLN A 27 5.13 -14.57 -11.15
C GLN A 27 6.28 -14.70 -10.16
N VAL A 28 6.25 -13.92 -9.07
CA VAL A 28 7.23 -14.01 -7.99
C VAL A 28 7.13 -15.36 -7.27
N LEU A 29 5.91 -15.81 -6.95
CA LEU A 29 5.65 -17.11 -6.35
C LEU A 29 6.20 -18.26 -7.23
N ASP A 30 5.87 -18.23 -8.53
CA ASP A 30 6.35 -19.21 -9.50
C ASP A 30 7.89 -19.21 -9.58
N HIS A 31 8.50 -18.02 -9.52
CA HIS A 31 9.96 -17.89 -9.49
C HIS A 31 10.57 -18.55 -8.25
N TRP A 32 10.02 -18.29 -7.05
CA TRP A 32 10.53 -18.92 -5.82
C TRP A 32 10.38 -20.43 -5.83
N HIS A 33 9.25 -20.95 -6.31
CA HIS A 33 9.07 -22.39 -6.51
C HIS A 33 10.11 -22.97 -7.47
N SER A 34 10.45 -22.26 -8.56
CA SER A 34 11.48 -22.72 -9.51
C SER A 34 12.89 -22.78 -8.90
N MET A 35 13.16 -21.97 -7.88
CA MET A 35 14.45 -21.96 -7.18
C MET A 35 14.60 -23.08 -6.15
N MET A 36 13.50 -23.72 -5.73
CA MET A 36 13.53 -24.88 -4.84
C MET A 36 14.11 -26.09 -5.57
N ARG A 37 15.37 -26.42 -5.26
CA ARG A 37 16.07 -27.60 -5.78
C ARG A 37 16.47 -28.53 -4.64
N PRO A 38 16.65 -29.84 -4.88
CA PRO A 38 17.02 -30.78 -3.81
C PRO A 38 18.38 -30.52 -3.16
N ASP A 39 19.27 -29.78 -3.82
CA ASP A 39 20.68 -29.56 -3.45
C ASP A 39 20.95 -28.20 -2.77
N ILE A 40 19.92 -27.38 -2.56
CA ILE A 40 20.08 -26.10 -1.85
C ILE A 40 20.40 -26.31 -0.37
N LYS A 41 21.25 -25.44 0.17
CA LYS A 41 21.59 -25.44 1.60
C LYS A 41 20.33 -25.14 2.42
N GLU A 42 20.19 -25.82 3.55
CA GLU A 42 19.02 -25.72 4.45
C GLU A 42 18.66 -24.26 4.81
N GLY A 43 19.64 -23.39 5.07
CA GLY A 43 19.38 -21.98 5.35
C GLY A 43 18.74 -21.23 4.18
N MET A 44 19.17 -21.52 2.95
CA MET A 44 18.57 -20.94 1.74
C MET A 44 17.20 -21.54 1.47
N LYS A 45 17.04 -22.85 1.72
CA LYS A 45 15.75 -23.54 1.62
C LYS A 45 14.68 -22.86 2.46
N ARG A 46 14.97 -22.64 3.75
CA ARG A 46 14.04 -21.96 4.67
C ARG A 46 13.72 -20.54 4.25
N ALA A 47 14.70 -19.81 3.72
CA ALA A 47 14.46 -18.46 3.22
C ALA A 47 13.51 -18.45 2.00
N ILE A 48 13.64 -19.42 1.10
CA ILE A 48 12.75 -19.57 -0.06
C ILE A 48 11.36 -20.01 0.41
N GLU A 49 11.25 -20.96 1.34
CA GLU A 49 9.97 -21.42 1.91
C GLU A 49 9.20 -20.26 2.57
N LEU A 50 9.86 -19.42 3.36
CA LEU A 50 9.24 -18.23 3.94
C LEU A 50 8.78 -17.23 2.87
N SER A 51 9.56 -17.06 1.80
CA SER A 51 9.21 -16.16 0.70
C SER A 51 7.99 -16.66 -0.08
N ILE A 52 7.85 -17.99 -0.24
CA ILE A 52 6.67 -18.64 -0.82
C ILE A 52 5.44 -18.37 0.06
N GLU A 53 5.53 -18.61 1.37
CA GLU A 53 4.42 -18.40 2.31
C GLU A 53 3.90 -16.96 2.28
N ILE A 54 4.81 -15.98 2.24
CA ILE A 54 4.44 -14.56 2.13
C ILE A 54 3.70 -14.28 0.82
N ALA A 55 4.22 -14.75 -0.32
CA ALA A 55 3.59 -14.52 -1.62
C ALA A 55 2.20 -15.21 -1.72
N GLU A 56 2.04 -16.39 -1.13
CA GLU A 56 0.74 -17.06 -1.03
C GLU A 56 -0.26 -16.26 -0.19
N ASN A 57 0.18 -15.71 0.94
CA ASN A 57 -0.65 -14.86 1.79
C ASN A 57 -1.04 -13.55 1.08
N ASP A 58 -0.10 -12.91 0.38
CA ASP A 58 -0.39 -11.71 -0.41
C ASP A 58 -1.44 -11.98 -1.50
N LEU A 59 -1.31 -13.10 -2.23
CA LEU A 59 -2.31 -13.52 -3.22
C LEU A 59 -3.69 -13.72 -2.60
N LYS A 60 -3.76 -14.29 -1.40
CA LYS A 60 -5.02 -14.45 -0.68
C LYS A 60 -5.65 -13.09 -0.37
N ILE A 61 -4.89 -12.15 0.20
CA ILE A 61 -5.37 -10.80 0.52
C ILE A 61 -5.84 -10.08 -0.74
N ILE A 62 -5.07 -10.12 -1.82
CA ILE A 62 -5.44 -9.46 -3.09
C ILE A 62 -6.75 -10.01 -3.64
N ARG A 63 -6.97 -11.33 -3.58
CA ARG A 63 -8.21 -11.97 -4.04
C ARG A 63 -9.39 -11.56 -3.16
N GLU A 64 -9.23 -11.53 -1.85
CA GLU A 64 -10.27 -11.07 -0.93
C GLU A 64 -10.66 -9.61 -1.17
N GLN A 65 -9.69 -8.71 -1.47
CA GLN A 65 -9.98 -7.31 -1.80
C GLN A 65 -10.81 -7.14 -3.08
N LYS A 66 -10.70 -8.06 -4.05
CA LYS A 66 -11.54 -8.05 -5.26
C LYS A 66 -13.00 -8.41 -4.96
N GLU A 67 -13.26 -9.10 -3.85
CA GLU A 67 -14.60 -9.53 -3.45
C GLU A 67 -15.32 -8.54 -2.53
N ILE A 68 -14.63 -7.51 -2.01
CA ILE A 68 -15.24 -6.48 -1.17
C ILE A 68 -16.21 -5.66 -2.02
N LYS A 69 -17.49 -6.03 -1.93
CA LYS A 69 -18.60 -5.20 -2.33
C LYS A 69 -18.58 -3.95 -1.45
N ILE A 70 -18.26 -2.80 -2.04
CA ILE A 70 -18.42 -1.51 -1.39
C ILE A 70 -19.87 -1.46 -0.91
N ALA A 71 -20.07 -1.44 0.41
CA ALA A 71 -21.39 -1.32 1.00
C ALA A 71 -22.06 -0.07 0.40
N GLU A 72 -23.28 -0.23 -0.13
CA GLU A 72 -24.04 0.88 -0.71
C GLU A 72 -24.03 2.06 0.27
N PRO A 73 -23.70 3.28 -0.20
CA PRO A 73 -23.70 4.44 0.66
C PRO A 73 -25.12 4.60 1.23
N LYS A 74 -25.27 4.43 2.54
CA LYS A 74 -26.51 4.77 3.24
C LYS A 74 -26.70 6.27 3.07
N SER A 75 -27.53 6.66 2.12
CA SER A 75 -27.98 8.04 1.97
C SER A 75 -28.77 8.45 3.21
N GLN A 76 -28.09 9.10 4.15
CA GLN A 76 -28.71 9.87 5.23
C GLN A 76 -28.05 11.25 5.27
N ILE A 77 -28.40 12.08 4.30
CA ILE A 77 -28.27 13.53 4.44
C ILE A 77 -29.55 14.00 5.12
N GLN A 78 -29.56 14.10 6.45
CA GLN A 78 -30.43 15.05 7.13
C GLN A 78 -29.72 16.41 7.13
N GLN A 79 -30.24 17.34 6.34
CA GLN A 79 -29.84 18.74 6.38
C GLN A 79 -30.27 19.34 7.72
N SER A 80 -29.37 19.34 8.70
CA SER A 80 -29.52 20.17 9.89
C SER A 80 -29.13 21.60 9.52
N HIS A 81 -30.10 22.40 9.10
CA HIS A 81 -29.98 23.85 9.10
C HIS A 81 -30.06 24.36 10.53
N THR A 82 -28.95 24.82 11.09
CA THR A 82 -28.97 25.75 12.23
C THR A 82 -27.96 26.86 12.01
N SER A 83 -28.50 28.07 11.92
CA SER A 83 -27.81 29.34 11.77
C SER A 83 -26.90 29.68 12.96
N THR A 84 -25.82 30.40 12.64
CA THR A 84 -25.27 31.56 13.38
C THR A 84 -24.91 31.39 14.86
N ASN A 85 -23.60 31.40 15.18
CA ASN A 85 -23.00 32.54 15.91
C ASN A 85 -21.46 32.47 16.00
N HIS A 86 -20.86 33.67 15.94
CA HIS A 86 -19.50 34.00 16.35
C HIS A 86 -19.17 33.48 17.76
N SER A 87 -17.93 33.05 17.97
CA SER A 87 -17.10 33.60 19.05
C SER A 87 -15.64 33.21 18.87
N ASP A 88 -14.78 34.23 18.87
CA ASP A 88 -13.34 34.12 18.98
C ASP A 88 -12.94 33.29 20.21
N HIS A 89 -12.02 32.34 20.00
CA HIS A 89 -11.24 31.80 21.10
C HIS A 89 -9.79 31.68 20.63
N GLU A 90 -9.00 32.71 20.93
CA GLU A 90 -7.56 32.60 21.01
C GLU A 90 -7.23 31.55 22.08
N SER A 91 -6.44 30.56 21.69
CA SER A 91 -5.72 29.66 22.59
C SER A 91 -4.51 29.14 21.83
N GLU A 92 -3.52 30.02 21.67
CA GLU A 92 -2.17 29.56 21.35
C GLU A 92 -1.55 29.01 22.63
N SER A 93 -1.17 27.74 22.57
CA SER A 93 -0.27 27.11 23.52
C SER A 93 0.77 26.36 22.70
N GLU A 94 1.97 26.93 22.60
CA GLU A 94 3.18 26.15 22.35
C GLU A 94 3.43 25.25 23.56
N PRO A 95 3.96 24.03 23.37
CA PRO A 95 5.42 23.92 23.49
C PRO A 95 6.11 22.86 22.61
N GLU A 96 7.36 23.20 22.31
CA GLU A 96 8.57 22.36 22.33
C GLU A 96 8.85 21.33 21.21
N SER A 97 9.87 21.71 20.42
CA SER A 97 11.12 20.97 20.23
C SER A 97 11.08 19.71 19.36
N GLU A 98 11.10 19.91 18.04
CA GLU A 98 11.58 18.89 17.10
C GLU A 98 13.11 18.82 17.06
N SER A 99 13.59 17.60 17.24
CA SER A 99 14.98 17.21 17.22
C SER A 99 15.52 17.10 15.80
N LYS A 100 16.69 17.72 15.58
CA LYS A 100 17.73 17.43 14.58
C LYS A 100 17.28 16.90 13.20
N ALA A 101 17.23 17.83 12.24
CA ALA A 101 17.53 17.53 10.85
C ALA A 101 19.04 17.30 10.69
N GLU A 102 19.46 16.09 10.32
CA GLU A 102 20.71 15.88 9.60
C GLU A 102 20.38 15.70 8.12
N SER A 103 20.61 16.77 7.38
CA SER A 103 20.54 16.82 5.92
C SER A 103 21.84 16.31 5.30
N GLU A 104 21.64 15.54 4.22
CA GLU A 104 22.42 15.51 2.98
C GLU A 104 23.82 14.86 3.00
N SER A 105 23.99 13.70 2.36
CA SER A 105 24.14 13.45 0.90
C SER A 105 25.60 13.44 0.43
N LYS A 106 26.12 12.21 0.19
CA LYS A 106 26.92 11.67 -0.97
C LYS A 106 27.96 12.57 -1.70
N PRO A 107 28.83 12.00 -2.57
CA PRO A 107 29.81 10.91 -2.42
C PRO A 107 31.21 11.39 -2.90
N GLU A 108 32.31 10.69 -2.57
CA GLU A 108 33.55 10.83 -3.35
C GLU A 108 34.02 9.50 -3.94
N SER A 109 33.92 9.47 -5.26
CA SER A 109 34.61 8.57 -6.18
C SER A 109 36.12 8.78 -6.10
N LYS A 110 36.90 7.68 -6.06
CA LYS A 110 38.20 7.62 -6.73
C LYS A 110 38.65 6.17 -6.96
N LEU A 111 38.48 5.74 -8.21
CA LEU A 111 39.33 4.75 -8.89
C LEU A 111 40.79 5.20 -8.82
N ILE A 112 41.72 4.38 -8.30
CA ILE A 112 43.07 4.26 -8.85
C ILE A 112 43.57 2.82 -8.65
N HIS A 113 44.08 2.22 -9.73
CA HIS A 113 44.78 0.93 -9.79
C HIS A 113 46.18 1.00 -9.16
N SER A 114 46.65 -0.13 -8.60
CA SER A 114 48.00 -0.69 -8.78
C SER A 114 48.02 -2.13 -8.29
#